data_AF-A0A2N2JCK8-F1
#
_entry.id   AF-A0A2N2JCK8-F1
#
_cell.length_a   1.000
_cell.length_b   1.000
_cell.length_c   1.000
_cell.angle_alpha   90.00
_cell.angle_beta   90.00
_cell.angle_gamma   90.00
#
_symmetry.space_group_name_H-M   'P 1'
#
loop_
_entity.id
_entity.type
_entity.pdbx_description
1 polymer ?
#
loop_
_entity_poly.entity_id
_entity_poly.type
_entity_poly.pdbx_seq_one_letter_code
_entity_poly.pdbx_strand_id
1 'polypeptide(L)'
;VHDERLPLEARRWVGGAEDAVAIARAAVQDARLDLRELERWRDTLPRPGELQTGADALSRPLQGLAKARLALAEARLDQADAELALSEAALALVYAETDMRYDLGVYDLAGLRGARDEARVALEARSVAVDEALVALDGASGDFWSAYRQQAGAGGGDDALMWLPTERATGLLAH
;
A
#
# COMPACT_ATOMS: atom_id res chain seq x y z
N VAL A 1 -19.00 -15.88 -12.58
CA VAL A 1 -20.21 -16.56 -13.10
C VAL A 1 -19.86 -17.19 -14.44
N HIS A 2 -19.79 -18.52 -14.53
CA HIS A 2 -19.54 -19.21 -15.79
C HIS A 2 -20.86 -19.64 -16.43
N ASP A 3 -21.55 -18.72 -17.09
CA ASP A 3 -22.71 -19.10 -17.91
C ASP A 3 -22.22 -19.79 -19.18
N GLU A 4 -22.47 -21.09 -19.29
CA GLU A 4 -22.07 -21.92 -20.44
C GLU A 4 -22.77 -21.51 -21.74
N ARG A 5 -23.86 -20.73 -21.65
CA ARG A 5 -24.58 -20.19 -22.80
C ARG A 5 -23.80 -19.09 -23.52
N LEU A 6 -22.80 -18.49 -22.86
CA LEU A 6 -21.97 -17.43 -23.44
C LEU A 6 -20.85 -18.01 -24.34
N PRO A 7 -20.57 -17.39 -25.51
CA PRO A 7 -19.44 -17.77 -26.33
C PRO A 7 -18.12 -17.61 -25.57
N LEU A 8 -17.11 -18.39 -25.95
CA LEU A 8 -15.84 -18.47 -25.24
C LEU A 8 -15.15 -17.10 -25.07
N GLU A 9 -15.24 -16.23 -26.07
CA GLU A 9 -14.67 -14.87 -26.02
C GLU A 9 -15.31 -14.01 -24.92
N ALA A 10 -16.64 -14.02 -24.81
CA ALA A 10 -17.36 -13.31 -23.75
C ALA A 10 -17.00 -13.85 -22.35
N ARG A 11 -16.87 -15.17 -22.22
CA ARG A 11 -16.42 -15.80 -20.97
C ARG A 11 -15.00 -15.39 -20.58
N ARG A 12 -14.08 -15.27 -21.56
CA ARG A 12 -12.72 -14.78 -21.32
C ARG A 12 -12.69 -13.31 -20.93
N TRP A 13 -13.52 -12.49 -21.56
CA TRP A 13 -13.65 -11.07 -21.24
C TRP A 13 -14.11 -10.86 -19.80
N VAL A 14 -15.19 -11.55 -19.40
CA VAL A 14 -15.68 -11.57 -18.02
C VAL A 14 -14.62 -12.11 -17.05
N GLY A 15 -13.98 -13.24 -17.40
CA GLY A 15 -12.93 -13.84 -16.58
C GLY A 15 -11.76 -12.90 -16.32
N GLY A 16 -11.33 -12.12 -17.31
CA GLY A 16 -10.28 -11.11 -17.11
C GLY A 16 -10.66 -10.01 -16.10
N ALA A 17 -11.92 -9.60 -16.07
CA ALA A 17 -12.40 -8.65 -15.06
C ALA A 17 -12.54 -9.30 -13.67
N GLU A 18 -12.94 -10.57 -13.58
CA GLU A 18 -12.96 -11.34 -12.33
C GLU A 18 -11.54 -11.50 -11.75
N ASP A 19 -10.57 -11.82 -12.61
CA ASP A 19 -9.15 -11.91 -12.24
C ASP A 19 -8.61 -10.57 -11.72
N ALA A 20 -8.96 -9.46 -12.37
CA ALA A 20 -8.56 -8.12 -11.92
C ALA A 20 -9.05 -7.82 -10.49
N VAL A 21 -10.32 -8.16 -10.19
CA VAL A 21 -10.86 -8.03 -8.82
C VAL A 21 -10.11 -8.94 -7.84
N ALA A 22 -9.80 -10.17 -8.22
CA ALA A 22 -9.05 -11.09 -7.37
C ALA A 22 -7.64 -10.56 -7.04
N ILE A 23 -6.93 -10.02 -8.04
CA ILE A 23 -5.63 -9.38 -7.88
C ILE A 23 -5.72 -8.16 -6.97
N ALA A 24 -6.69 -7.28 -7.19
CA ALA A 24 -6.87 -6.09 -6.37
C ALA A 24 -7.20 -6.44 -4.90
N ARG A 25 -8.00 -7.48 -4.66
CA ARG A 25 -8.26 -8.00 -3.30
C ARG A 25 -6.98 -8.50 -2.64
N ALA A 26 -6.12 -9.20 -3.36
CA ALA A 26 -4.84 -9.65 -2.83
C ALA A 26 -3.95 -8.45 -2.45
N ALA A 27 -3.87 -7.43 -3.32
CA ALA A 27 -3.11 -6.21 -3.06
C ALA A 27 -3.59 -5.47 -1.79
N VAL A 28 -4.90 -5.39 -1.56
CA VAL A 28 -5.46 -4.85 -0.31
C VAL A 28 -5.01 -5.65 0.92
N GLN A 29 -5.03 -6.99 0.84
CA GLN A 29 -4.61 -7.83 1.97
C GLN A 29 -3.12 -7.66 2.28
N ASP A 30 -2.28 -7.60 1.24
CA ASP A 30 -0.84 -7.36 1.37
C ASP A 30 -0.58 -5.98 2.00
N ALA A 31 -1.24 -4.92 1.52
CA ALA A 31 -1.12 -3.59 2.11
C ALA A 31 -1.55 -3.54 3.59
N ARG A 32 -2.59 -4.30 3.97
CA ARG A 32 -3.01 -4.44 5.38
C ARG A 32 -2.00 -5.22 6.24
N LEU A 33 -1.27 -6.16 5.66
CA LEU A 33 -0.20 -6.86 6.35
C LEU A 33 0.98 -5.93 6.58
N ASP A 34 1.42 -5.22 5.55
CA ASP A 34 2.50 -4.23 5.61
C ASP A 34 2.21 -3.15 6.67
N LEU A 35 0.99 -2.60 6.68
CA LEU A 35 0.57 -1.61 7.69
C LEU A 35 0.68 -2.17 9.11
N ARG A 36 0.14 -3.38 9.35
CA ARG A 36 0.20 -4.03 10.68
C ARG A 36 1.62 -4.37 11.11
N GLU A 37 2.50 -4.72 10.17
CA GLU A 37 3.92 -4.94 10.46
C GLU A 37 4.62 -3.65 10.86
N LEU A 38 4.35 -2.55 10.15
CA LEU A 38 4.90 -1.23 10.49
C LEU A 38 4.36 -0.67 11.80
N GLU A 39 3.08 -0.88 12.12
CA GLU A 39 2.52 -0.52 13.42
C GLU A 39 3.22 -1.28 14.55
N ARG A 40 3.39 -2.60 14.40
CA ARG A 40 4.11 -3.43 15.38
C ARG A 40 5.56 -2.97 15.54
N TRP A 41 6.26 -2.70 14.43
CA TRP A 41 7.63 -2.18 14.48
C TRP A 41 7.70 -0.81 15.15
N ARG A 42 6.78 0.11 14.85
CA ARG A 42 6.73 1.42 15.51
C ARG A 42 6.59 1.28 17.02
N ASP A 43 5.78 0.32 17.48
CA ASP A 43 5.54 0.10 18.90
C ASP A 43 6.76 -0.53 19.63
N THR A 44 7.74 -1.08 18.91
CA THR A 44 9.02 -1.51 19.49
C THR A 44 10.06 -0.39 19.59
N LEU A 45 9.80 0.79 19.01
CA LEU A 45 10.74 1.90 19.05
C LEU A 45 10.75 2.56 20.45
N PRO A 46 11.94 2.95 20.93
CA PRO A 46 12.07 3.65 22.20
C PRO A 46 11.35 5.01 22.15
N ARG A 47 10.69 5.38 23.26
CA ARG A 47 10.12 6.73 23.41
C ARG A 47 11.23 7.75 23.67
N PRO A 48 10.99 9.06 23.41
CA PRO A 48 11.99 10.07 23.64
C PRO A 48 12.30 10.14 25.14
N GLY A 49 13.58 10.06 25.52
CA GLY A 49 14.01 10.03 26.92
C GLY A 49 14.07 8.63 27.54
N GLU A 50 13.75 7.56 26.81
CA GLU A 50 13.94 6.16 27.28
C GLU A 50 15.33 5.61 26.95
N LEU A 51 16.11 6.30 26.11
CA LEU A 51 17.45 5.89 25.73
C LEU A 51 18.49 6.43 26.72
N GLN A 52 19.56 5.66 26.98
CA GLN A 52 20.68 6.15 27.78
C GLN A 52 21.36 7.35 27.11
N THR A 53 21.91 8.25 27.94
CA THR A 53 22.57 9.50 27.56
C THR A 53 23.49 9.34 26.33
N GLY A 54 23.13 10.02 25.24
CA GLY A 54 23.82 9.98 23.94
C GLY A 54 22.90 9.58 22.79
N ALA A 55 22.00 8.62 22.99
CA ALA A 55 21.10 8.12 21.94
C ALA A 55 19.73 8.85 21.88
N ASP A 56 19.41 9.70 22.87
CA ASP A 56 18.23 10.56 22.85
C ASP A 56 18.18 11.50 21.63
N ALA A 57 19.34 11.88 21.09
CA ALA A 57 19.44 12.72 19.90
C ALA A 57 18.82 12.07 18.65
N LEU A 58 18.77 10.72 18.59
CA LEU A 58 18.16 9.97 17.48
C LEU A 58 16.71 9.60 17.72
N SER A 59 16.23 9.63 18.97
CA SER A 59 14.86 9.22 19.31
C SER A 59 13.83 9.99 18.50
N ARG A 60 13.95 11.33 18.41
CA ARG A 60 13.00 12.18 17.70
C ARG A 60 13.06 12.01 16.17
N PRO A 61 14.24 12.04 15.52
CA PRO A 61 14.34 11.73 14.09
C PRO A 61 13.85 10.33 13.73
N LEU A 62 14.14 9.32 14.57
CA LEU A 62 13.67 7.94 14.37
C LEU A 62 12.14 7.85 14.45
N GLN A 63 11.51 8.55 15.39
CA GLN A 63 10.05 8.65 15.44
C GLN A 63 9.45 9.39 14.25
N GLY A 64 10.12 10.45 13.77
CA GLY A 64 9.74 11.14 12.54
C GLY A 64 9.75 10.21 11.33
N LEU A 65 10.83 9.43 11.17
CA LEU A 65 10.95 8.40 10.14
C LEU A 65 9.87 7.33 10.26
N ALA A 66 9.62 6.83 11.47
CA ALA A 66 8.60 5.82 11.72
C ALA A 66 7.19 6.31 11.38
N LYS A 67 6.87 7.54 11.79
CA LYS A 67 5.60 8.19 11.44
C LYS A 67 5.44 8.34 9.93
N ALA A 68 6.49 8.76 9.22
CA ALA A 68 6.42 8.91 7.76
C ALA A 68 6.24 7.57 7.04
N ARG A 69 6.91 6.49 7.50
CA ARG A 69 6.70 5.14 6.98
C ARG A 69 5.27 4.65 7.20
N LEU A 70 4.71 4.91 8.38
CA LEU A 70 3.33 4.54 8.68
C LEU A 70 2.35 5.28 7.76
N ALA A 71 2.51 6.60 7.61
CA ALA A 71 1.67 7.40 6.73
C ALA A 71 1.73 6.92 5.27
N LEU A 72 2.92 6.51 4.78
CA LEU A 72 3.05 5.90 3.46
C LEU A 72 2.31 4.56 3.34
N ALA A 73 2.36 3.71 4.38
CA ALA A 73 1.65 2.44 4.38
C ALA A 73 0.13 2.63 4.41
N GLU A 74 -0.36 3.59 5.20
CA GLU A 74 -1.77 4.00 5.20
C GLU A 74 -2.21 4.50 3.82
N ALA A 75 -1.44 5.40 3.19
CA ALA A 75 -1.75 5.90 1.85
C ALA A 75 -1.78 4.80 0.79
N ARG A 76 -0.87 3.81 0.87
CA ARG A 76 -0.84 2.65 -0.04
C ARG A 76 -2.03 1.72 0.17
N LEU A 77 -2.47 1.54 1.41
CA LEU A 77 -3.70 0.79 1.69
C LEU A 77 -4.92 1.50 1.09
N ASP A 78 -5.04 2.82 1.29
CA ASP A 78 -6.11 3.61 0.71
C ASP A 78 -6.11 3.56 -0.83
N GLN A 79 -4.92 3.56 -1.46
CA GLN A 79 -4.78 3.37 -2.90
C GLN A 79 -5.26 1.97 -3.32
N ALA A 80 -4.82 0.91 -2.63
CA ALA A 80 -5.22 -0.46 -2.95
C ALA A 80 -6.74 -0.68 -2.80
N ASP A 81 -7.37 -0.09 -1.77
CA ASP A 81 -8.83 -0.13 -1.60
C ASP A 81 -9.54 0.63 -2.75
N ALA A 82 -8.97 1.73 -3.25
CA ALA A 82 -9.50 2.43 -4.42
C ALA A 82 -9.32 1.65 -5.74
N GLU A 83 -8.20 0.94 -5.93
CA GLU A 83 -7.99 0.04 -7.07
C GLU A 83 -8.99 -1.13 -7.06
N LEU A 84 -9.29 -1.68 -5.89
CA LEU A 84 -10.33 -2.68 -5.71
C LEU A 84 -11.71 -2.13 -6.11
N ALA A 85 -12.07 -0.94 -5.63
CA ALA A 85 -13.34 -0.30 -5.99
C ALA A 85 -13.47 -0.07 -7.51
N LEU A 86 -12.38 0.37 -8.17
CA LEU A 86 -12.35 0.54 -9.62
C LEU A 86 -12.52 -0.81 -10.35
N SER A 87 -11.85 -1.86 -9.86
CA SER A 87 -11.93 -3.20 -10.46
C SER A 87 -13.34 -3.80 -10.33
N GLU A 88 -13.99 -3.61 -9.18
CA GLU A 88 -15.37 -4.06 -8.95
C GLU A 88 -16.38 -3.28 -9.80
N ALA A 89 -16.21 -1.96 -9.93
CA ALA A 89 -17.03 -1.15 -10.84
C ALA A 89 -16.84 -1.55 -12.31
N ALA A 90 -15.60 -1.83 -12.73
CA ALA A 90 -15.30 -2.33 -14.06
C ALA A 90 -15.93 -3.71 -14.31
N LEU A 91 -15.86 -4.63 -13.35
CA LEU A 91 -16.50 -5.95 -13.44
C LEU A 91 -18.02 -5.82 -13.58
N ALA A 92 -18.66 -4.95 -12.79
CA ALA A 92 -20.10 -4.70 -12.89
C ALA A 92 -20.49 -4.20 -14.29
N LEU A 93 -19.72 -3.27 -14.86
CA LEU A 93 -19.93 -2.80 -16.23
C LEU A 93 -19.74 -3.92 -17.26
N VAL A 94 -18.70 -4.74 -17.11
CA VAL A 94 -18.42 -5.87 -18.01
C VAL A 94 -19.55 -6.90 -17.99
N TYR A 95 -20.10 -7.24 -16.82
CA TYR A 95 -21.26 -8.12 -16.73
C TYR A 95 -22.47 -7.52 -17.43
N ALA A 96 -22.80 -6.24 -17.16
CA ALA A 96 -23.95 -5.59 -17.77
C ALA A 96 -23.83 -5.49 -19.30
N GLU A 97 -22.66 -5.10 -19.81
CA GLU A 97 -22.41 -5.03 -21.26
C GLU A 97 -22.48 -6.42 -21.91
N THR A 98 -21.99 -7.45 -21.23
CA THR A 98 -22.07 -8.84 -21.71
C THR A 98 -23.52 -9.31 -21.75
N ASP A 99 -24.28 -9.14 -20.67
CA ASP A 99 -25.67 -9.58 -20.61
C ASP A 99 -26.54 -8.87 -21.64
N MET A 100 -26.38 -7.56 -21.82
CA MET A 100 -27.12 -6.80 -22.83
C MET A 100 -26.78 -7.26 -24.26
N ARG A 101 -25.52 -7.62 -24.52
CA ARG A 101 -25.08 -8.09 -25.84
C ARG A 101 -25.69 -9.43 -26.23
N TYR A 102 -25.99 -10.27 -25.25
CA TYR A 102 -26.57 -11.60 -25.46
C TYR A 102 -28.04 -11.67 -25.07
N ASP A 103 -28.72 -10.52 -24.98
CA ASP A 103 -30.14 -10.39 -24.65
C ASP A 103 -30.55 -11.12 -23.34
N LEU A 104 -29.63 -11.17 -22.36
CA LEU A 104 -29.85 -11.81 -21.06
C LEU A 104 -30.44 -10.87 -20.01
N GLY A 105 -30.32 -9.56 -20.21
CA GLY A 105 -30.83 -8.55 -19.29
C GLY A 105 -30.76 -7.12 -19.85
N VAL A 106 -31.42 -6.19 -19.15
CA VAL A 106 -31.41 -4.76 -19.47
C VAL A 106 -30.86 -4.00 -18.27
N TYR A 107 -29.85 -3.16 -18.50
CA TYR A 107 -29.11 -2.46 -17.47
C TYR A 107 -28.94 -0.98 -17.81
N ASP A 108 -28.77 -0.13 -16.79
CA ASP A 108 -28.37 1.27 -16.97
C ASP A 108 -26.84 1.38 -17.14
N LEU A 109 -26.36 1.31 -18.38
CA LEU A 109 -24.95 1.45 -18.69
C LEU A 109 -24.40 2.85 -18.40
N ALA A 110 -25.23 3.89 -18.42
CA ALA A 110 -24.77 5.24 -18.16
C ALA A 110 -24.38 5.40 -16.69
N GLY A 111 -25.22 4.90 -15.78
CA GLY A 111 -24.92 4.85 -14.35
C GLY A 111 -23.66 4.04 -14.02
N LEU A 112 -23.51 2.85 -14.63
CA LEU A 112 -22.34 2.00 -14.41
C LEU A 112 -21.02 2.62 -14.92
N ARG A 113 -21.06 3.30 -16.07
CA ARG A 113 -19.92 4.05 -16.58
C ARG A 113 -19.55 5.22 -15.67
N GLY A 114 -20.55 5.95 -15.17
CA GLY A 114 -20.37 7.00 -14.18
C GLY A 114 -19.66 6.49 -12.92
N ALA A 115 -20.15 5.39 -12.33
CA ALA A 115 -19.54 4.78 -11.15
C ALA A 115 -18.08 4.36 -11.38
N ARG A 116 -17.77 3.77 -12.55
CA ARG A 116 -16.39 3.41 -12.92
C ARG A 116 -15.50 4.65 -13.03
N ASP A 117 -16.00 5.71 -13.66
CA ASP A 117 -15.23 6.94 -13.86
C ASP A 117 -15.01 7.67 -12.53
N GLU A 118 -15.99 7.70 -11.63
CA GLU A 118 -15.84 8.19 -10.26
C GLU A 118 -14.77 7.39 -9.48
N ALA A 119 -14.80 6.06 -9.56
CA ALA A 119 -13.79 5.21 -8.93
C ALA A 119 -12.38 5.47 -9.49
N ARG A 120 -12.26 5.73 -10.80
CA ARG A 120 -10.99 6.12 -11.43
C ARG A 120 -10.47 7.45 -10.90
N VAL A 121 -11.32 8.47 -10.80
CA VAL A 121 -10.96 9.77 -10.24
C VAL A 121 -10.53 9.65 -8.77
N ALA A 122 -11.24 8.82 -8.00
CA ALA A 122 -10.86 8.54 -6.62
C ALA A 122 -9.48 7.88 -6.53
N LEU A 123 -9.18 6.88 -7.38
CA LEU A 123 -7.87 6.25 -7.46
C LEU A 123 -6.76 7.27 -7.78
N GLU A 124 -6.97 8.12 -8.79
CA GLU A 124 -6.01 9.17 -9.16
C GLU A 124 -5.68 10.08 -7.96
N ALA A 125 -6.69 10.46 -7.16
CA ALA A 125 -6.48 11.25 -5.95
C ALA A 125 -5.68 10.49 -4.86
N ARG A 126 -5.87 9.17 -4.73
CA ARG A 126 -5.08 8.35 -3.78
C ARG A 126 -3.64 8.16 -4.22
N SER A 127 -3.38 8.04 -5.52
CA SER A 127 -2.01 7.97 -6.05
C SER A 127 -1.22 9.24 -5.72
N VAL A 128 -1.84 10.43 -5.81
CA VAL A 128 -1.20 11.69 -5.40
C VAL A 128 -0.83 11.67 -3.91
N ALA A 129 -1.70 11.12 -3.04
CA ALA A 129 -1.40 11.01 -1.61
C ALA A 129 -0.21 10.08 -1.32
N VAL A 130 -0.03 9.02 -2.12
CA VAL A 130 1.16 8.15 -2.03
C VAL A 130 2.42 8.89 -2.44
N ASP A 131 2.37 9.69 -3.50
CA ASP A 131 3.51 10.51 -3.93
C ASP A 131 3.90 11.55 -2.86
N GLU A 132 2.93 12.22 -2.25
CA GLU A 132 3.15 13.16 -1.14
C GLU A 132 3.78 12.45 0.07
N ALA A 133 3.29 11.25 0.42
CA ALA A 133 3.87 10.45 1.50
C ALA A 133 5.30 9.97 1.20
N LEU A 134 5.62 9.67 -0.06
CA LEU A 134 7.00 9.33 -0.47
C LEU A 134 7.95 10.52 -0.28
N VAL A 135 7.53 11.73 -0.65
CA VAL A 135 8.31 12.95 -0.42
C VAL A 135 8.53 13.19 1.08
N ALA A 136 7.48 13.01 1.90
CA ALA A 136 7.59 13.14 3.35
C ALA A 136 8.54 12.10 3.96
N LEU A 137 8.52 10.86 3.46
CA LEU A 137 9.42 9.80 3.89
C LEU A 137 10.88 10.10 3.53
N ASP A 138 11.13 10.63 2.34
CA ASP A 138 12.48 11.04 1.92
C ASP A 138 13.03 12.14 2.83
N GLY A 139 12.23 13.18 3.11
CA GLY A 139 12.58 14.24 4.06
C GLY A 139 12.91 13.70 5.46
N ALA A 140 12.03 12.85 6.02
CA ALA A 140 12.24 12.25 7.33
C ALA A 140 13.48 11.33 7.37
N SER A 141 13.76 10.63 6.27
CA SER A 141 14.97 9.82 6.12
C SER A 141 16.23 10.70 6.10
N GLY A 142 16.19 11.83 5.39
CA GLY A 142 17.27 12.82 5.36
C GLY A 142 17.58 13.38 6.76
N ASP A 143 16.55 13.75 7.50
CA ASP A 143 16.67 14.24 8.88
C ASP A 143 17.29 13.19 9.81
N PHE A 144 16.81 11.95 9.73
CA PHE A 144 17.36 10.84 10.50
C PHE A 144 18.85 10.60 10.21
N TRP A 145 19.23 10.49 8.93
CA TRP A 145 20.63 10.27 8.57
C TRP A 145 21.53 11.46 8.90
N SER A 146 21.01 12.68 8.84
CA SER A 146 21.73 13.88 9.27
C SER A 146 22.04 13.83 10.77
N ALA A 147 21.04 13.52 11.59
CA ALA A 147 21.21 13.36 13.04
C ALA A 147 22.18 12.22 13.38
N TYR A 148 22.06 11.09 12.69
CA TYR A 148 22.97 9.95 12.84
C TYR A 148 24.43 10.33 12.58
N ARG A 149 24.71 11.02 11.45
CA ARG A 149 26.07 11.45 11.12
C ARG A 149 26.66 12.42 12.15
N GLN A 150 25.84 13.34 12.67
CA GLN A 150 26.27 14.27 13.72
C GLN A 150 26.67 13.53 15.00
N GLN A 151 25.89 12.52 15.40
CA GLN A 151 26.22 11.70 16.56
C GLN A 151 27.46 10.82 16.33
N ALA A 152 27.57 10.18 15.17
CA ALA A 152 28.71 9.32 14.84
C ALA A 152 30.04 10.10 14.73
N GLY A 153 30.00 11.31 14.14
CA GLY A 153 31.16 12.20 14.02
C GLY A 153 31.65 12.79 15.36
N ALA A 154 30.83 12.72 16.41
CA ALA A 154 31.18 13.18 17.75
C ALA A 154 32.00 12.16 18.58
N GLY A 155 32.38 11.01 18.01
CA GLY A 155 33.41 10.14 18.58
C GLY A 155 32.94 8.91 19.36
N GLY A 156 31.84 8.25 18.95
CA GLY A 156 31.41 7.01 19.60
C GLY A 156 30.20 6.32 18.97
N GLY A 157 30.18 6.15 17.66
CA GLY A 157 29.13 5.38 16.99
C GLY A 157 29.36 3.87 17.16
N ASP A 158 28.59 3.24 18.04
CA ASP A 158 28.50 1.79 18.12
C ASP A 158 27.67 1.30 16.91
N ASP A 159 28.31 0.62 15.96
CA ASP A 159 27.70 0.13 14.70
C ASP A 159 26.51 -0.83 14.93
N ALA A 160 26.27 -1.26 16.18
CA ALA A 160 25.16 -2.10 16.58
C ALA A 160 23.76 -1.48 16.32
N LEU A 161 23.65 -0.14 16.22
CA LEU A 161 22.41 0.55 15.84
C LEU A 161 22.07 0.47 14.34
N MET A 162 22.96 -0.09 13.49
CA MET A 162 22.74 -0.22 12.05
C MET A 162 21.68 -1.26 11.65
N TRP A 163 21.30 -2.18 12.55
CA TRP A 163 20.32 -3.22 12.24
C TRP A 163 18.90 -2.77 12.57
N LEU A 164 18.38 -1.83 11.76
CA LEU A 164 16.93 -1.78 11.55
C LEU A 164 16.57 -3.05 10.77
N PRO A 165 15.66 -3.91 11.26
CA PRO A 165 15.35 -5.18 10.63
C PRO A 165 14.80 -4.94 9.22
N THR A 166 15.64 -5.19 8.22
CA THR A 166 15.21 -5.52 6.87
C THR A 166 14.99 -7.03 6.85
N GLU A 167 13.89 -7.51 7.44
CA GLU A 167 13.51 -8.95 7.48
C GLU A 167 13.10 -9.50 6.10
N ARG A 168 13.96 -9.28 5.09
CA ARG A 168 14.08 -10.14 3.90
C ARG A 168 15.51 -10.65 3.69
N ALA A 169 16.46 -10.38 4.58
CA ALA A 169 17.78 -10.98 4.51
C ALA A 169 17.93 -12.13 5.53
N THR A 170 17.87 -13.36 5.01
CA THR A 170 18.44 -14.61 5.56
C THR A 170 17.74 -15.29 6.75
N GLY A 171 16.66 -16.01 6.42
CA GLY A 171 16.43 -17.36 6.97
C GLY A 171 17.50 -18.36 6.49
N LEU A 172 18.77 -18.09 6.80
CA LEU A 172 19.91 -18.89 6.32
C LEU A 172 21.08 -18.91 7.31
N LEU A 173 20.79 -19.04 8.61
CA LEU A 173 21.77 -19.49 9.61
C LEU A 173 21.09 -20.39 10.66
N ALA A 174 20.48 -21.46 10.16
CA ALA A 174 20.30 -22.70 10.91
C ALA A 174 20.93 -23.81 10.09
N HIS A 175 22.24 -24.00 10.25
CA HIS A 175 23.00 -25.26 10.19
C HIS A 175 24.48 -24.98 10.48
#